data_AF-A0A8S9R5Y9-F1
#
_entry.id   AF-A0A8S9R5Y9-F1
#
_cell.length_a   1.000
_cell.length_b   1.000
_cell.length_c   1.000
_cell.angle_alpha   90.00
_cell.angle_beta   90.00
_cell.angle_gamma   90.00
#
_symmetry.space_group_name_H-M   'P 1'
#
loop_
_entity.id
_entity.type
_entity.pdbx_description
1 polymer ?
#
loop_
_entity_poly.entity_id
_entity_poly.type
_entity_poly.pdbx_seq_one_letter_code
_entity_poly.pdbx_strand_id
1 'polypeptide(L)' 'MKWDVSLEGKQRKLHFVNKLWTDPYDSRHVQESAEIVAKLVGFCESGNISKEMFELNCAMPSDKKWNNVWDNIYNLLHL' A
#
# COMPACT_ATOMS: atom_id res chain seq x y z
N MET A 1 6.07 -1.30 19.61
CA MET A 1 5.46 -2.37 18.79
C MET A 1 4.12 -1.86 18.28
N LYS A 2 4.11 -0.99 17.25
CA LYS A 2 2.92 -0.19 16.87
C LYS A 2 1.99 -0.89 15.88
N TRP A 3 2.53 -1.79 15.06
CA TRP A 3 1.82 -2.46 13.97
C TRP A 3 1.56 -3.95 14.25
N ASP A 4 1.91 -4.42 15.45
CA ASP A 4 1.72 -5.81 15.89
C ASP A 4 2.19 -6.86 14.86
N VAL A 5 3.35 -6.60 14.24
CA VAL A 5 4.00 -7.53 13.32
C VAL A 5 5.21 -8.14 14.02
N SER A 6 5.18 -9.47 14.18
CA SER A 6 6.32 -10.20 14.76
C SER A 6 7.58 -10.03 13.90
N LEU A 7 8.72 -9.84 14.56
CA LEU A 7 10.01 -9.65 13.89
C LEU A 7 10.50 -10.93 13.20
N GLU A 8 10.06 -12.09 13.67
CA GLU A 8 10.55 -13.43 13.28
C GLU A 8 9.55 -14.23 12.41
N GLY A 9 8.54 -13.56 11.84
CA GLY A 9 7.51 -14.22 11.01
C GLY A 9 7.95 -14.51 9.56
N LYS A 10 7.58 -15.68 9.04
CA LYS A 10 7.53 -15.91 7.57
C LYS A 10 6.59 -14.86 6.95
N GLN A 11 6.95 -14.32 5.78
CA GLN A 11 6.17 -13.30 5.07
C GLN A 11 5.94 -11.99 5.86
N ARG A 12 6.84 -11.64 6.80
CA ARG A 12 6.75 -10.41 7.61
C ARG A 12 6.44 -9.14 6.81
N LYS A 13 7.13 -8.97 5.68
CA LYS A 13 6.94 -7.80 4.79
C LYS A 13 5.51 -7.73 4.27
N LEU A 14 4.98 -8.86 3.80
CA LEU A 14 3.61 -8.93 3.26
C LEU A 14 2.58 -8.66 4.35
N HIS A 15 2.74 -9.26 5.53
CA HIS A 15 1.83 -9.03 6.66
C HIS A 15 1.84 -7.56 7.10
N PHE A 16 3.01 -6.94 7.12
CA PHE A 16 3.15 -5.53 7.44
C PHE A 16 2.47 -4.63 6.40
N VAL A 17 2.69 -4.87 5.11
CA VAL A 17 2.04 -4.09 4.03
C VAL A 17 0.52 -4.19 4.09
N ASN A 18 -0.03 -5.39 4.35
CA ASN A 18 -1.48 -5.55 4.50
C ASN A 18 -2.02 -4.71 5.66
N LYS A 19 -1.34 -4.66 6.80
CA LYS A 19 -1.75 -3.86 7.96
C LYS A 19 -1.66 -2.34 7.75
N LEU A 20 -0.89 -1.85 6.78
CA LEU A 20 -0.83 -0.41 6.50
C LEU A 20 -2.11 0.11 5.83
N TRP A 21 -2.87 -0.78 5.17
CA TRP A 21 -4.03 -0.41 4.35
C TRP A 21 -5.33 -1.06 4.83
N THR A 22 -5.36 -1.58 6.07
CA THR A 22 -6.53 -2.27 6.62
C THR A 22 -7.67 -1.35 7.06
N ASP A 23 -7.36 -0.12 7.49
CA ASP A 23 -8.39 0.82 7.96
C ASP A 23 -8.32 2.15 7.18
N PRO A 24 -9.01 2.23 6.03
CA PRO A 24 -9.00 3.44 5.20
C PRO A 24 -9.87 4.57 5.76
N TYR A 25 -10.70 4.31 6.77
CA TYR A 25 -11.62 5.30 7.33
C TYR A 25 -11.08 5.97 8.59
N ASP A 26 -10.07 5.39 9.26
CA ASP A 26 -9.31 6.08 10.30
C ASP A 26 -8.23 6.99 9.67
N SER A 27 -8.51 8.31 9.67
CA SER A 27 -7.58 9.31 9.15
C SER A 27 -6.19 9.28 9.81
N ARG A 28 -6.11 8.89 11.09
CA ARG A 28 -4.80 8.76 11.78
C ARG A 28 -4.06 7.53 11.28
N HIS A 29 -4.75 6.42 11.09
CA HIS A 29 -4.16 5.21 10.49
C HIS A 29 -3.61 5.50 9.10
N VAL A 30 -4.41 6.16 8.25
CA VAL A 30 -4.00 6.55 6.89
C VAL A 30 -2.75 7.44 6.90
N GLN A 31 -2.75 8.47 7.76
CA GLN A 31 -1.61 9.39 7.89
C GLN A 31 -0.32 8.65 8.31
N GLU A 32 -0.40 7.82 9.34
CA GLU A 32 0.76 7.08 9.85
C GLU A 32 1.29 6.06 8.86
N SER A 33 0.40 5.39 8.11
CA SER A 33 0.76 4.50 7.02
C SER A 33 1.47 5.23 5.88
N ALA A 34 0.92 6.38 5.46
CA ALA A 34 1.51 7.21 4.41
C ALA A 34 2.91 7.71 4.79
N GLU A 35 3.14 8.10 6.05
CA GLU A 35 4.45 8.51 6.55
C GLU A 35 5.50 7.39 6.45
N ILE A 36 5.11 6.15 6.73
CA ILE A 36 6.01 4.98 6.60
C ILE A 36 6.37 4.74 5.14
N VAL A 37 5.40 4.82 4.24
CA VAL A 37 5.63 4.66 2.80
C VAL A 37 6.50 5.80 2.27
N ALA A 38 6.25 7.04 2.67
CA ALA A 38 7.05 8.20 2.27
C ALA A 38 8.51 8.04 2.69
N LYS A 39 8.78 7.56 3.91
CA LYS A 39 10.13 7.23 4.38
C LYS A 39 10.76 6.10 3.58
N LEU A 40 10.00 5.06 3.24
CA LEU A 40 10.49 3.92 2.48
C LEU A 40 10.84 4.27 1.03
N VAL A 41 10.02 5.10 0.39
CA VAL A 41 10.18 5.51 -1.02
C VAL A 41 11.17 6.68 -1.15
N GLY A 42 11.61 7.28 -0.04
CA GLY A 42 12.55 8.39 -0.05
C GLY A 42 11.92 9.75 -0.34
N PHE A 43 10.60 9.87 -0.23
CA PHE A 43 9.88 11.16 -0.37
C PHE A 43 10.07 12.08 0.84
N CYS A 44 10.60 11.58 1.95
CA CYS A 44 10.80 12.33 3.18
C CYS A 44 12.22 12.90 3.29
N GLU A 45 12.70 13.63 2.28
CA GLU A 45 13.93 14.42 2.36
C GLU A 45 13.62 15.92 2.20
N SER A 46 13.58 16.59 3.35
CA SER A 46 13.69 18.05 3.54
C SER A 46 12.51 18.96 3.15
N GLY A 47 11.78 19.42 4.18
CA GLY A 47 11.38 20.82 4.32
C GLY A 47 10.20 21.34 3.51
N ASN A 48 9.87 20.74 2.38
CA ASN A 48 8.71 21.13 1.56
C ASN A 48 7.95 19.86 1.18
N ILE A 49 6.92 19.55 1.96
CA ILE A 49 5.88 18.63 1.53
C ILE A 49 5.22 19.33 0.34
N SER A 50 5.62 19.01 -0.89
CA SER A 50 4.86 19.48 -2.04
C SER A 50 3.47 18.87 -1.86
N LYS A 51 2.48 19.73 -1.58
CA LYS A 51 1.06 19.36 -1.58
C LYS A 51 0.60 19.16 -3.02
N GLU A 52 1.41 18.47 -3.81
CA GLU A 52 1.16 18.13 -5.18
C GLU A 52 0.53 16.74 -5.17
N MET A 53 -0.69 16.67 -5.67
CA MET A 53 -1.32 15.39 -5.97
C MET A 53 -0.58 14.81 -7.17
N PHE A 54 0.29 13.83 -6.95
CA PHE A 54 0.80 13.04 -8.06
C PHE A 54 -0.38 12.37 -8.76
N GLU A 55 -0.45 12.51 -10.07
CA GLU A 55 -1.45 11.84 -10.89
C GLU A 55 -1.27 10.33 -10.73
N LEU A 56 -2.16 9.70 -9.96
CA LEU A 56 -2.27 8.25 -9.93
C LEU A 56 -2.89 7.86 -11.25
N ASN A 57 -2.05 7.45 -12.21
CA ASN A 57 -2.52 6.88 -13.45
C ASN A 57 -3.11 5.49 -13.16
N CYS A 58 -4.37 5.48 -12.77
CA CYS A 58 -5.20 4.28 -12.62
C CYS A 58 -5.77 3.83 -13.97
N ALA A 59 -5.10 4.12 -15.10
CA ALA A 59 -5.43 3.45 -16.33
C ALA A 59 -5.22 1.96 -16.11
N MET A 60 -6.27 1.16 -16.30
CA MET A 60 -6.13 -0.28 -16.40
C MET A 60 -5.04 -0.55 -17.43
N PRO A 61 -3.91 -1.18 -17.06
CA PRO A 61 -2.95 -1.71 -18.02
C PRO A 61 -3.76 -2.50 -19.05
N SER A 62 -3.80 -2.03 -20.30
CA SER A 62 -4.44 -2.79 -21.38
C SER A 62 -3.62 -4.06 -21.72
N ASP A 63 -2.57 -4.33 -20.93
CA ASP A 63 -1.75 -5.51 -20.97
C ASP A 63 -2.61 -6.71 -20.58
N LYS A 64 -2.81 -7.63 -21.54
CA LYS A 64 -3.52 -8.90 -21.35
C LYS A 64 -3.02 -9.70 -20.12
N LYS A 65 -1.77 -9.48 -19.70
CA LYS A 65 -1.19 -10.06 -18.49
C LYS A 65 -1.89 -9.59 -17.21
N TRP A 66 -2.33 -8.34 -17.15
CA TRP A 66 -2.99 -7.76 -15.97
C TRP A 66 -4.42 -8.26 -15.80
N ASN A 67 -5.16 -8.41 -16.90
CA ASN A 67 -6.47 -9.05 -16.90
C ASN A 67 -6.40 -10.46 -16.30
N ASN A 68 -5.41 -11.26 -16.71
CA ASN A 68 -5.23 -12.60 -16.15
C ASN A 68 -4.89 -12.58 -14.64
N VAL A 69 -4.16 -11.57 -14.16
CA VAL A 69 -3.86 -11.43 -12.73
C VAL A 69 -5.14 -11.10 -11.95
N TRP A 70 -5.95 -10.18 -12.45
CA TRP A 70 -7.23 -9.86 -11.80
C TRP A 70 -8.22 -11.00 -11.87
N ASP A 71 -8.34 -11.70 -13.00
CA ASP A 71 -9.22 -12.87 -13.12
C ASP A 71 -8.86 -13.95 -12.08
N ASN A 72 -7.57 -14.17 -11.83
CA ASN A 72 -7.14 -15.08 -10.76
C ASN A 72 -7.52 -14.56 -9.37
N ILE A 73 -7.45 -13.24 -9.13
CA ILE A 73 -7.85 -12.64 -7.86
C ILE A 73 -9.37 -12.71 -7.67
N TYR A 74 -10.18 -12.39 -8.69
CA TYR A 74 -11.63 -12.53 -8.66
C TYR A 74 -12.05 -13.98 -8.37
N ASN A 75 -11.45 -14.93 -9.08
CA ASN A 75 -11.70 -16.37 -8.86
C ASN A 75 -11.29 -16.83 -7.45
N LEU A 76 -10.17 -16.32 -6.90
CA LEU A 76 -9.72 -16.63 -5.55
C LEU A 76 -10.65 -16.06 -4.47
N LEU A 77 -11.22 -14.89 -4.73
CA LEU A 77 -12.09 -14.18 -3.79
C LEU A 77 -13.57 -14.56 -3.92
N HIS A 78 -13.93 -15.42 -4.89
CA HIS A 78 -15.31 -15.77 -5.23
C HIS A 78 -16.21 -14.54 -5.48
N LEU A 79 -15.64 -13.53 -6.14
CA LEU A 79 -16.32 -12.29 -6.54
C LEU A 79 -16.73 -12.31 -8.00
#